data_AF-A0A7L1X782-F1
#
_entry.id   AF-A0A7L1X782-F1
#
_cell.length_a   1.000
_cell.length_b   1.000
_cell.length_c   1.000
_cell.angle_alpha   90.00
_cell.angle_beta   90.00
_cell.angle_gamma   90.00
#
_symmetry.space_group_name_H-M   'P 1'
#
loop_
_entity.id
_entity.type
_entity.pdbx_description
1 polymer ?
#
loop_
_entity_poly.entity_id
_entity_poly.type
_entity_poly.pdbx_seq_one_letter_code
_entity_poly.pdbx_strand_id
1 'polypeptide(L)'
;MNSPEQPLPTFDEVLLCTPQTTAEQVELFLRRCLIPGCAGEKIYTMLYADELTYNVSCRAEKLFQHLQRYNSRSTYRLIILCNCEREHSYIPSVFSQYKVHMIPQRPLAEIQQYLQHHYRVAAPSDSAASVFKDNMCVGIVASKRAGVGK
;
A
#
# COMPACT_ATOMS: atom_id res chain seq x y z
N MET A 1 2.51 3.72 -10.42
CA MET A 1 3.20 3.45 -11.69
C MET A 1 4.24 4.50 -12.12
N ASN A 2 4.66 5.44 -11.26
CA ASN A 2 5.62 6.48 -11.66
C ASN A 2 7.08 5.95 -11.83
N SER A 3 7.28 4.66 -11.58
CA SER A 3 8.52 3.92 -11.81
C SER A 3 8.12 2.54 -12.36
N PRO A 4 7.83 2.43 -13.67
CA PRO A 4 7.18 1.25 -14.24
C PRO A 4 8.05 -0.01 -14.20
N GLU A 5 9.37 0.14 -14.19
CA GLU A 5 10.34 -0.97 -14.14
C GLU A 5 10.62 -1.45 -12.70
N GLN A 6 10.19 -0.70 -11.68
CA GLN A 6 10.41 -1.10 -10.29
C GLN A 6 9.45 -2.21 -9.88
N PRO A 7 9.89 -3.17 -9.04
CA PRO A 7 9.03 -4.25 -8.58
C PRO A 7 7.80 -3.72 -7.84
N LEU A 8 6.74 -4.52 -7.84
CA LEU A 8 5.54 -4.23 -7.06
C LEU A 8 5.89 -4.13 -5.57
N PRO A 9 5.20 -3.24 -4.82
CA PRO A 9 5.48 -3.05 -3.41
C PRO A 9 5.16 -4.30 -2.59
N THR A 10 5.87 -4.46 -1.48
CA THR A 10 5.67 -5.56 -0.53
C THR A 10 4.99 -5.06 0.75
N PHE A 11 4.73 -5.97 1.69
CA PHE A 11 4.17 -5.67 3.01
C PHE A 11 5.04 -4.70 3.84
N ASP A 12 6.31 -4.52 3.48
CA ASP A 12 7.18 -3.55 4.13
C ASP A 12 6.88 -2.10 3.71
N GLU A 13 6.33 -1.93 2.51
CA GLU A 13 6.05 -0.63 1.89
C GLU A 13 4.56 -0.28 1.95
N VAL A 14 3.68 -1.27 1.90
CA VAL A 14 2.22 -1.06 1.93
C VAL A 14 1.60 -1.80 3.11
N LEU A 15 0.99 -1.05 4.02
CA LEU A 15 0.20 -1.58 5.12
C LEU A 15 -1.30 -1.42 4.82
N LEU A 16 -2.00 -2.55 4.66
CA LEU A 16 -3.46 -2.57 4.57
C LEU A 16 -4.05 -2.60 5.98
N CYS A 17 -4.65 -1.49 6.40
CA CYS A 17 -5.23 -1.35 7.72
C CYS A 17 -6.61 -2.00 7.75
N THR A 18 -6.88 -2.73 8.84
CA THR A 18 -8.17 -3.31 9.17
C THR A 18 -8.47 -3.05 10.65
N PRO A 19 -9.71 -3.32 11.11
CA PRO A 19 -10.03 -3.21 12.54
C PRO A 19 -9.20 -4.14 13.43
N GLN A 20 -8.58 -5.18 12.87
CA GLN A 20 -7.73 -6.14 13.59
C GLN A 20 -6.23 -5.78 13.53
N THR A 21 -5.84 -4.74 12.78
CA THR A 21 -4.44 -4.31 12.71
C THR A 21 -3.95 -3.91 14.10
N THR A 22 -2.84 -4.51 14.52
CA THR A 22 -2.29 -4.27 15.87
C THR A 22 -1.45 -3.01 15.91
N ALA A 23 -1.27 -2.45 17.12
CA ALA A 23 -0.37 -1.31 17.29
C ALA A 23 1.06 -1.65 16.85
N GLU A 24 1.54 -2.86 17.13
CA GLU A 24 2.90 -3.31 16.76
C GLU A 24 3.12 -3.27 15.25
N GLN A 25 2.14 -3.71 14.46
CA GLN A 25 2.22 -3.65 12.99
C GLN A 25 2.37 -2.22 12.49
N VAL A 26 1.57 -1.29 13.04
CA VAL A 26 1.64 0.14 12.68
C VAL A 26 2.95 0.75 13.16
N GLU A 27 3.42 0.39 14.35
CA GLU A 27 4.67 0.91 14.90
C GLU A 27 5.89 0.47 14.10
N LEU A 28 5.97 -0.81 13.72
CA LEU A 28 7.02 -1.33 12.85
C LEU A 28 7.01 -0.64 11.48
N PHE A 29 5.82 -0.43 10.92
CA PHE A 29 5.65 0.27 9.65
C PHE A 29 6.17 1.72 9.72
N LEU A 30 5.75 2.48 10.73
CA LEU A 30 6.20 3.87 10.93
C LEU A 30 7.71 3.95 11.18
N ARG A 31 8.28 2.99 11.91
CA ARG A 31 9.74 2.91 12.13
C ARG A 31 10.50 2.68 10.83
N ARG A 32 10.03 1.79 9.94
CA ARG A 32 10.65 1.57 8.62
C ARG A 32 10.60 2.84 7.76
N CYS A 33 9.49 3.58 7.82
CA CYS A 33 9.32 4.82 7.10
C CYS A 33 10.18 5.97 7.63
N LEU A 34 10.34 6.08 8.96
CA LEU A 34 10.87 7.26 9.64
C LEU A 34 12.24 7.02 10.30
N ILE A 35 12.88 5.88 10.11
CA ILE A 35 14.25 5.64 10.61
C ILE A 35 15.21 5.61 9.40
N PRO A 36 16.23 6.48 9.36
CA PRO A 36 17.23 6.49 8.31
C PRO A 36 17.95 5.14 8.21
N GLY A 37 18.21 4.66 6.98
CA GLY A 37 18.99 3.45 6.72
C GLY A 37 18.18 2.18 6.44
N CYS A 38 16.86 2.19 6.58
CA CYS A 38 15.98 1.03 6.34
C CYS A 38 15.60 0.79 4.86
N ALA A 39 16.52 1.04 3.93
CA ALA A 39 16.40 0.80 2.48
C ALA A 39 15.69 1.90 1.65
N GLY A 40 16.49 2.57 0.81
CA GLY A 40 16.09 3.29 -0.40
C GLY A 40 15.13 4.48 -0.22
N GLU A 41 15.07 5.34 -1.23
CA GLU A 41 13.90 6.21 -1.42
C GLU A 41 12.74 5.30 -1.82
N LYS A 42 12.01 4.75 -0.85
CA LYS A 42 10.76 3.99 -1.05
C LYS A 42 9.55 4.87 -0.76
N ILE A 43 8.35 4.37 -1.06
CA ILE A 43 7.09 5.04 -0.72
C ILE A 43 6.37 4.14 0.26
N TYR A 44 6.10 4.65 1.46
CA TYR A 44 5.37 3.94 2.50
C TYR A 44 3.92 4.36 2.44
N THR A 45 3.00 3.41 2.23
CA THR A 45 1.57 3.67 2.13
C THR A 45 0.77 2.93 3.19
N MET A 46 -0.09 3.63 3.92
CA MET A 46 -1.13 3.05 4.76
C MET A 46 -2.47 3.16 4.02
N LEU A 47 -3.07 2.02 3.68
CA LEU A 47 -4.39 1.94 3.05
C LEU A 47 -5.45 1.73 4.13
N TYR A 48 -6.59 2.42 3.99
CA TYR A 48 -7.73 2.35 4.92
C TYR A 48 -7.36 2.67 6.37
N ALA A 49 -6.48 3.65 6.58
CA ALA A 49 -6.00 3.98 7.92
C ALA A 49 -7.11 4.48 8.88
N ASP A 50 -8.27 4.85 8.34
CA ASP A 50 -9.50 5.15 9.07
C ASP A 50 -10.17 3.91 9.71
N GLU A 51 -9.85 2.69 9.27
CA GLU A 51 -10.34 1.44 9.89
C GLU A 51 -9.58 1.06 11.18
N LEU A 52 -8.47 1.75 11.48
CA LEU A 52 -7.73 1.51 12.72
C LEU A 52 -8.57 1.89 13.93
N THR A 53 -8.49 1.05 14.98
CA THR A 53 -9.16 1.36 16.24
C THR A 53 -8.56 2.60 16.88
N TYR A 54 -9.37 3.36 17.63
CA TYR A 54 -8.96 4.59 18.29
C TYR A 54 -7.65 4.45 19.09
N ASN A 55 -7.50 3.37 19.86
CA ASN A 55 -6.30 3.11 20.66
C ASN A 55 -5.05 2.93 19.79
N VAL A 56 -5.17 2.20 18.68
CA VAL A 56 -4.07 2.00 17.73
C VAL A 56 -3.74 3.31 17.03
N SER A 57 -4.74 4.08 16.60
CA SER A 57 -4.55 5.38 15.95
C SER A 57 -3.86 6.39 16.87
N CYS A 58 -4.26 6.47 18.14
CA CYS A 58 -3.64 7.36 19.12
C CYS A 58 -2.17 6.99 19.39
N ARG A 59 -1.86 5.69 19.47
CA ARG A 59 -0.46 5.22 19.58
C ARG A 59 0.35 5.55 18.33
N ALA A 60 -0.24 5.36 17.15
CA ALA A 60 0.40 5.66 15.87
C ALA A 60 0.77 7.13 15.75
N GLU A 61 -0.14 8.05 16.10
CA GLU A 61 0.14 9.49 16.14
C GLU A 61 1.29 9.82 17.09
N LYS A 62 1.23 9.34 18.35
CA LYS A 62 2.27 9.62 19.35
C LYS A 62 3.62 9.14 18.88
N LEU A 63 3.68 7.95 18.27
CA LEU A 63 4.91 7.43 17.69
C LEU A 63 5.37 8.27 16.50
N PHE A 64 4.48 8.65 15.60
CA PHE A 64 4.81 9.51 14.45
C PHE A 64 5.44 10.83 14.91
N GLN A 65 4.80 11.53 15.86
CA GLN A 65 5.32 12.78 16.43
C GLN A 65 6.68 12.58 17.11
N HIS A 66 6.84 11.47 17.84
CA HIS A 66 8.10 11.13 18.48
C HIS A 66 9.20 10.91 17.43
N LEU A 67 8.98 10.05 16.43
CA LEU A 67 9.95 9.74 15.38
C LEU A 67 10.28 10.95 14.51
N GLN A 68 9.30 11.81 14.21
CA GLN A 68 9.50 13.03 13.43
C GLN A 68 10.49 14.00 14.11
N ARG A 69 10.53 14.06 15.46
CA ARG A 69 11.49 14.91 16.20
C ARG A 69 12.94 14.45 16.06
N TYR A 70 13.18 13.15 15.94
CA TYR A 70 14.52 12.59 15.74
C TYR A 70 14.97 12.66 14.28
N ASN A 71 14.04 12.86 13.36
CA ASN A 71 14.28 12.73 11.94
C ASN A 71 14.38 14.08 11.21
N SER A 72 15.12 15.02 11.79
CA SER A 72 15.27 16.40 11.27
C SER A 72 16.03 16.52 9.94
N ARG A 73 16.51 15.40 9.36
CA ARG A 73 17.38 15.37 8.17
C ARG A 73 17.03 14.34 7.11
N SER A 74 16.06 13.44 7.32
CA SER A 74 15.68 12.49 6.27
C SER A 74 14.38 12.88 5.57
N THR A 75 14.39 12.77 4.24
CA THR A 75 13.23 12.88 3.38
C THR A 75 12.45 11.56 3.43
N TYR A 76 11.42 11.47 4.26
CA TYR A 76 10.50 10.33 4.24
C TYR A 76 9.36 10.56 3.25
N ARG A 77 8.76 9.48 2.73
CA ARG A 77 7.57 9.53 1.86
C ARG A 77 6.50 8.60 2.42
N LEU A 78 5.65 9.17 3.28
CA LEU A 78 4.50 8.50 3.88
C LEU A 78 3.21 8.98 3.19
N ILE A 79 2.42 8.04 2.69
CA ILE A 79 1.10 8.27 2.11
C ILE A 79 0.06 7.58 3.00
N ILE A 80 -0.96 8.32 3.43
CA ILE A 80 -2.07 7.78 4.21
C ILE A 80 -3.34 7.92 3.38
N LEU A 81 -3.96 6.81 3.05
CA LEU A 81 -5.23 6.75 2.32
C LEU A 81 -6.34 6.32 3.28
N CYS A 82 -7.37 7.15 3.37
CA CYS A 82 -8.55 6.92 4.19
C CYS A 82 -9.81 6.98 3.33
N ASN A 83 -10.90 6.36 3.79
CA ASN A 83 -12.22 6.59 3.21
C ASN A 83 -12.70 8.02 3.49
N CYS A 84 -13.12 8.75 2.45
CA CYS A 84 -13.65 10.11 2.58
C CYS A 84 -14.99 10.17 3.33
N GLU A 85 -15.75 9.08 3.38
CA GLU A 85 -16.97 9.00 4.18
C GLU A 85 -16.69 8.91 5.69
N ARG A 86 -15.45 8.59 6.07
CA ARG A 86 -15.00 8.38 7.46
C ARG A 86 -14.01 9.45 7.94
N GLU A 87 -14.13 10.67 7.43
CA GLU A 87 -13.25 11.80 7.81
C GLU A 87 -13.27 12.12 9.32
N HIS A 88 -14.36 11.78 10.02
CA HIS A 88 -14.49 11.94 11.48
C HIS A 88 -13.67 10.92 12.29
N SER A 89 -13.03 9.95 11.64
CA SER A 89 -12.15 8.98 12.31
C SER A 89 -10.87 9.65 12.82
N TYR A 90 -10.20 9.00 13.77
CA TYR A 90 -9.08 9.61 14.47
C TYR A 90 -7.91 9.98 13.54
N ILE A 91 -7.46 9.06 12.70
CA ILE A 91 -6.34 9.28 11.77
C ILE A 91 -6.60 10.46 10.81
N PRO A 92 -7.68 10.49 10.00
CA PRO A 92 -7.91 11.60 9.08
C PRO A 92 -8.06 12.95 9.81
N SER A 93 -8.62 12.95 11.03
CA SER A 93 -8.75 14.16 11.84
C SER A 93 -7.40 14.70 12.31
N VAL A 94 -6.55 13.84 12.87
CA VAL A 94 -5.22 14.20 13.40
C VAL A 94 -4.26 14.64 12.29
N PHE A 95 -4.28 13.96 11.14
CA PHE A 95 -3.40 14.27 10.02
C PHE A 95 -4.02 15.27 9.02
N SER A 96 -5.12 15.93 9.38
CA SER A 96 -5.85 16.87 8.52
C SER A 96 -4.98 18.03 8.01
N GLN A 97 -4.00 18.48 8.79
CA GLN A 97 -3.04 19.52 8.38
C GLN A 97 -2.15 19.11 7.18
N TYR A 98 -2.03 17.81 6.91
CA TYR A 98 -1.27 17.25 5.79
C TYR A 98 -2.19 16.76 4.65
N LYS A 99 -3.48 17.10 4.69
CA LYS A 99 -4.46 16.65 3.70
C LYS A 99 -4.11 17.22 2.32
N VAL A 100 -3.95 16.32 1.35
CA VAL A 100 -3.73 16.69 -0.05
C VAL A 100 -5.08 16.76 -0.77
N HIS A 101 -5.35 17.87 -1.46
CA HIS A 101 -6.63 18.11 -2.14
C HIS A 101 -6.77 17.40 -3.50
N MET A 102 -5.74 16.66 -3.93
CA MET A 102 -5.72 15.90 -5.17
C MET A 102 -5.62 14.41 -4.87
N ILE A 103 -6.48 13.62 -5.50
CA ILE A 103 -6.40 12.16 -5.47
C ILE A 103 -5.66 11.69 -6.73
N PRO A 104 -4.53 10.97 -6.60
CA PRO A 104 -3.83 10.43 -7.77
C PRO A 104 -4.73 9.39 -8.44
N GLN A 105 -5.06 9.63 -9.71
CA GLN A 105 -5.89 8.76 -10.53
C GLN A 105 -5.08 8.32 -11.76
N ARG A 106 -5.27 7.06 -12.18
CA ARG A 106 -4.70 6.51 -13.41
C ARG A 106 -5.79 5.77 -14.17
N PRO A 107 -5.81 5.83 -15.52
CA PRO A 107 -6.76 5.07 -16.32
C PRO A 107 -6.66 3.57 -16.04
N LEU A 108 -7.81 2.87 -16.08
CA LEU A 108 -7.87 1.43 -15.85
C LEU A 108 -6.93 0.64 -16.78
N ALA A 109 -6.87 1.04 -18.06
CA ALA A 109 -6.02 0.39 -19.04
C ALA A 109 -4.53 0.46 -18.68
N GLU A 110 -4.05 1.60 -18.16
CA GLU A 110 -2.66 1.75 -17.71
C GLU A 110 -2.35 0.83 -16.52
N ILE A 111 -3.27 0.75 -15.55
CA ILE A 111 -3.13 -0.13 -14.37
C ILE A 111 -3.11 -1.60 -14.80
N GLN A 112 -3.98 -1.99 -15.74
CA GLN A 112 -4.00 -3.35 -16.28
C GLN A 112 -2.70 -3.69 -17.00
N GLN A 113 -2.20 -2.79 -17.85
CA GLN A 113 -0.94 -2.99 -18.56
C GLN A 113 0.25 -3.09 -17.60
N TYR A 114 0.26 -2.29 -16.52
CA TYR A 114 1.28 -2.38 -15.47
C TYR A 114 1.35 -3.74 -14.80
N LEU A 115 0.19 -4.20 -14.32
CA LEU A 115 0.10 -5.47 -13.61
C LEU A 115 0.41 -6.63 -14.56
N GLN A 116 -0.04 -6.55 -15.81
CA GLN A 116 0.30 -7.53 -16.85
C GLN A 116 1.81 -7.61 -17.08
N HIS A 117 2.49 -6.47 -17.16
CA HIS A 117 3.94 -6.44 -17.32
C HIS A 117 4.65 -7.14 -16.15
N HIS A 118 4.24 -6.87 -14.91
CA HIS A 118 4.86 -7.49 -13.73
C HIS A 118 4.50 -8.95 -13.49
N TYR A 119 3.34 -9.41 -13.94
CA TYR A 119 2.91 -10.80 -13.78
C TYR A 119 3.34 -11.70 -14.94
N ARG A 120 3.90 -11.14 -16.01
CA ARG A 120 4.43 -11.91 -17.12
C ARG A 120 5.76 -12.55 -16.74
N VAL A 121 5.82 -13.87 -16.83
CA VAL A 121 7.07 -14.62 -16.59
C VAL A 121 7.90 -14.63 -17.89
N ALA A 122 9.21 -14.35 -17.77
CA ALA A 122 10.12 -14.43 -18.90
C ALA A 122 10.20 -15.88 -19.44
N ALA A 123 10.28 -16.02 -20.77
CA ALA A 123 10.44 -17.31 -21.44
C ALA A 123 11.88 -17.47 -21.96
N PRO A 124 12.44 -18.70 -21.96
CA PRO A 124 11.86 -19.95 -21.47
C PRO A 124 11.95 -20.07 -19.94
N SER A 125 10.87 -20.52 -19.30
CA SER A 125 10.86 -20.86 -17.87
C SER A 125 10.04 -22.13 -17.64
N ASP A 126 10.49 -23.02 -16.76
CA ASP A 126 9.78 -24.23 -16.31
C ASP A 126 8.60 -23.90 -15.37
N SER A 127 8.03 -22.71 -15.51
CA SER A 127 6.97 -22.19 -14.65
C SER A 127 5.61 -22.75 -15.07
N ALA A 128 4.75 -23.01 -14.08
CA ALA A 128 3.34 -23.32 -14.32
C ALA A 128 2.59 -22.17 -15.03
N ALA A 129 3.14 -20.95 -15.03
CA ALA A 129 2.60 -19.84 -15.82
C ALA A 129 2.60 -20.13 -17.33
N SER A 130 3.46 -21.03 -17.82
CA SER A 130 3.57 -21.38 -19.25
C SER A 130 2.29 -21.97 -19.85
N VAL A 131 1.44 -22.61 -19.03
CA VAL A 131 0.14 -23.15 -19.48
C VAL A 131 -0.98 -22.12 -19.41
N PHE A 132 -0.75 -20.99 -18.74
CA PHE A 132 -1.72 -19.92 -18.60
C PHE A 132 -1.54 -18.90 -19.74
N LYS A 133 -2.61 -18.17 -20.06
CA LYS A 133 -2.60 -17.19 -21.17
C LYS A 133 -1.45 -16.20 -21.00
N ASP A 134 -0.67 -16.00 -22.07
CA ASP A 134 0.42 -15.03 -22.15
C ASP A 134 1.56 -15.21 -21.13
N ASN A 135 1.77 -16.44 -20.61
CA ASN A 135 2.76 -16.77 -19.58
C ASN A 135 2.58 -15.98 -18.27
N MET A 136 1.33 -15.72 -17.90
CA MET A 136 0.96 -14.93 -16.72
C MET A 136 0.96 -15.78 -15.44
N CYS A 137 1.60 -15.29 -14.37
CA CYS A 137 1.65 -16.00 -13.08
C CYS A 137 0.41 -15.78 -12.19
N VAL A 138 -0.45 -14.82 -12.53
CA VAL A 138 -1.69 -14.50 -11.81
C VAL A 138 -2.85 -14.42 -12.80
N GLY A 139 -3.97 -15.06 -12.46
CA GLY A 139 -5.20 -15.03 -13.26
C GLY A 139 -6.44 -14.99 -12.38
N ILE A 140 -7.48 -14.30 -12.86
CA ILE A 140 -8.79 -14.26 -12.21
C ILE A 140 -9.80 -14.92 -13.14
N VAL A 141 -10.39 -16.03 -12.71
CA VAL A 141 -11.46 -16.72 -13.42
C VAL A 141 -12.78 -16.33 -12.75
N ALA A 142 -13.59 -15.53 -13.42
CA ALA A 142 -14.84 -14.99 -12.89
C ALA A 142 -16.00 -15.20 -13.86
N SER A 143 -17.22 -15.29 -13.32
CA SER A 143 -18.44 -15.47 -14.09
C SER A 143 -19.60 -14.86 -13.32
N LYS A 144 -20.59 -14.38 -14.06
CA LYS A 144 -21.76 -13.71 -13.51
C LYS A 144 -22.76 -14.66 -12.83
N ARG A 145 -22.74 -15.95 -13.18
CA ARG A 145 -23.66 -16.97 -12.65
C ARG A 145 -22.89 -18.23 -12.24
N ALA A 146 -23.41 -18.93 -11.24
CA ALA A 146 -22.85 -20.20 -10.78
C ALA A 146 -23.03 -21.32 -11.82
N GLY A 147 -22.23 -22.38 -11.70
CA GLY A 147 -22.37 -23.61 -12.50
C GLY A 147 -21.84 -23.54 -13.93
N VAL A 148 -20.92 -22.61 -14.25
CA VAL A 148 -20.40 -22.40 -15.62
C VAL A 148 -18.95 -22.86 -15.82
N GLY A 149 -18.40 -23.66 -14.90
CA GLY A 149 -17.07 -24.28 -15.05
C GLY A 149 -15.89 -23.35 -14.74
N LYS A 150 -16.03 -22.51 -13.72
CA LYS A 150 -14.86 -21.89 -13.06
C LYS A 150 -14.26 -22.84 -12.05
#